data_AF-A0A7W4IWR0-F1
#
_entry.id   AF-A0A7W4IWR0-F1
#
_cell.length_a   1.000
_cell.length_b   1.000
_cell.length_c   1.000
_cell.angle_alpha   90.00
_cell.angle_beta   90.00
_cell.angle_gamma   90.00
#
_symmetry.space_group_name_H-M   'P 1'
#
loop_
_entity.id
_entity.type
_entity.pdbx_description
1 polymer ?
#
loop_
_entity_poly.entity_id
_entity_poly.type
_entity_poly.pdbx_seq_one_letter_code
_entity_poly.pdbx_strand_id
1 'polypeptide(L)'
;MRRDMELVRSLLLRLEEVNIPPGANITFYGYEDEIAVDGYEPDVIALHLFMLLDGGLLKGKNMGRGVMITDLSWAGHEFLDSVRDGEVWKRTKDGATRAGGFTIGLLGDLAKAILKGEIVKHTGLP
;
A
#
# COMPACT_ATOMS: atom_id res chain seq x y z
N MET A 1 -13.12 -0.33 12.09
CA MET A 1 -13.42 -0.39 10.66
C MET A 1 -12.61 -1.53 10.02
N ARG A 2 -13.10 -2.15 8.95
CA ARG A 2 -12.38 -3.21 8.21
C ARG A 2 -11.28 -2.56 7.37
N ARG A 3 -10.10 -3.20 7.28
CA ARG A 3 -9.03 -2.78 6.35
C ARG A 3 -9.51 -3.00 4.92
N ASP A 4 -9.52 -1.95 4.11
CA ASP A 4 -9.77 -2.03 2.68
C ASP A 4 -8.43 -2.10 1.94
N MET A 5 -8.16 -3.25 1.34
CA MET A 5 -6.88 -3.49 0.67
C MET A 5 -6.75 -2.77 -0.68
N GLU A 6 -7.88 -2.36 -1.30
CA GLU A 6 -7.84 -1.52 -2.49
C GLU A 6 -7.42 -0.09 -2.14
N LEU A 7 -7.94 0.43 -1.02
CA LEU A 7 -7.53 1.73 -0.51
C LEU A 7 -6.08 1.71 -0.03
N VAL A 8 -5.65 0.66 0.67
CA VAL A 8 -4.24 0.48 1.07
C VAL A 8 -3.30 0.58 -0.13
N ARG A 9 -3.57 -0.17 -1.21
CA ARG A 9 -2.73 -0.12 -2.42
C ARG A 9 -2.75 1.28 -3.05
N SER A 10 -3.93 1.88 -3.18
CA SER A 10 -4.09 3.20 -3.79
C SER A 10 -3.35 4.30 -3.03
N LEU A 11 -3.41 4.28 -1.69
CA LEU A 11 -2.70 5.24 -0.85
C LEU A 11 -1.18 5.06 -0.93
N LEU A 12 -0.67 3.82 -0.96
CA LEU A 12 0.76 3.59 -1.10
C LEU A 12 1.29 4.09 -2.46
N LEU A 13 0.55 3.86 -3.55
CA LEU A 13 0.89 4.42 -4.87
C LEU A 13 0.95 5.94 -4.85
N ARG A 14 -0.09 6.59 -4.30
CA ARG A 14 -0.17 8.05 -4.21
C ARG A 14 0.92 8.65 -3.32
N LEU A 15 1.17 8.06 -2.16
CA LEU A 15 2.20 8.54 -1.24
C LEU A 15 3.61 8.45 -1.83
N GLU A 16 3.87 7.45 -2.69
CA GLU A 16 5.13 7.35 -3.41
C GLU A 16 5.30 8.49 -4.45
N GLU A 17 4.22 8.95 -5.07
CA GLU A 17 4.23 10.06 -6.04
C GLU A 17 4.49 11.43 -5.40
N VAL A 18 4.17 11.61 -4.11
CA VAL A 18 4.37 12.87 -3.37
C VAL A 18 5.86 13.29 -3.31
N ASN A 19 6.79 12.34 -3.45
CA ASN A 19 8.24 12.56 -3.45
C ASN A 19 8.72 13.51 -2.34
N ILE A 20 8.69 13.03 -1.10
CA ILE A 20 9.15 13.78 0.08
C ILE A 20 10.69 13.78 0.10
N PRO A 21 11.37 14.94 0.03
CA PRO A 21 12.83 14.99 0.05
C PRO A 21 13.42 14.38 1.33
N PRO A 22 14.63 13.78 1.28
CA PRO A 22 15.30 13.29 2.47
C PRO A 22 15.42 14.37 3.56
N GLY A 23 14.97 14.05 4.77
CA GLY A 23 14.95 14.96 5.91
C GLY A 23 13.72 15.88 6.00
N ALA A 24 12.81 15.84 5.01
CA ALA A 24 11.52 16.50 5.07
C ALA A 24 10.41 15.58 5.61
N ASN A 25 9.26 16.18 5.92
CA ASN A 25 8.03 15.47 6.28
C ASN A 25 6.82 16.28 5.82
N ILE A 26 5.70 15.60 5.62
CA ILE A 26 4.40 16.21 5.33
C ILE A 26 3.39 15.59 6.29
N THR A 27 2.45 16.40 6.78
CA THR A 27 1.34 15.89 7.60
C THR A 27 0.08 15.84 6.75
N PHE A 28 -0.54 14.67 6.70
CA PHE A 28 -1.80 14.44 6.02
C PHE A 28 -2.94 14.24 7.02
N TYR A 29 -4.09 14.83 6.72
CA TYR A 29 -5.31 14.78 7.52
C TYR A 29 -6.42 13.98 6.82
N GLY A 30 -6.21 13.54 5.58
CA GLY A 30 -7.10 12.65 4.84
C GLY A 30 -7.91 13.33 3.75
N TYR A 31 -7.86 14.65 3.65
CA TYR A 31 -8.59 15.45 2.66
C TYR A 31 -7.69 16.11 1.61
N GLU A 32 -6.38 15.90 1.67
CA GLU A 32 -5.43 16.45 0.71
C GLU A 32 -5.56 15.77 -0.65
N ASP A 33 -5.51 16.56 -1.74
CA ASP A 33 -5.70 16.09 -3.11
C ASP A 33 -4.67 15.02 -3.52
N GLU A 34 -3.45 15.11 -2.97
CA GLU A 34 -2.37 14.16 -3.20
C GLU A 34 -2.74 12.74 -2.78
N ILE A 35 -3.56 12.59 -1.74
CA ILE A 35 -3.96 11.29 -1.17
C ILE A 35 -5.44 10.96 -1.36
N ALA A 36 -6.22 11.85 -1.97
CA ALA A 36 -7.63 11.63 -2.25
C ALA A 36 -7.84 10.40 -3.15
N VAL A 37 -8.73 9.47 -2.78
CA VAL A 37 -9.03 8.28 -3.61
C VAL A 37 -10.51 8.26 -3.91
N ASP A 38 -10.87 8.19 -5.20
CA ASP A 38 -12.27 8.16 -5.63
C ASP A 38 -13.07 7.07 -4.93
N GLY A 39 -14.24 7.45 -4.40
CA GLY A 39 -15.12 6.55 -3.66
C GLY A 39 -14.79 6.38 -2.18
N TYR A 40 -13.78 7.10 -1.65
CA TYR A 40 -13.45 7.08 -0.24
C TYR A 40 -13.56 8.48 0.39
N GLU A 41 -14.28 8.55 1.51
CA GLU A 41 -14.41 9.76 2.30
C GLU A 41 -13.10 10.11 3.05
N PRO A 42 -12.82 11.39 3.32
CA PRO A 42 -11.59 11.80 3.99
C PRO A 42 -11.31 11.11 5.33
N ASP A 43 -12.33 10.88 6.15
CA ASP A 43 -12.18 10.19 7.44
C ASP A 43 -11.76 8.72 7.25
N VAL A 44 -12.22 8.08 6.18
CA VAL A 44 -11.83 6.70 5.82
C VAL A 44 -10.38 6.68 5.37
N ILE A 45 -9.95 7.67 4.59
CA ILE A 45 -8.55 7.83 4.14
C ILE A 45 -7.64 8.07 5.34
N ALA A 46 -7.96 9.03 6.21
CA ALA A 46 -7.20 9.35 7.41
C ALA A 46 -7.01 8.11 8.29
N LEU A 47 -8.09 7.35 8.51
CA LEU A 47 -8.05 6.11 9.27
C LEU A 47 -7.13 5.06 8.64
N HIS A 48 -7.11 4.94 7.31
CA HIS A 48 -6.19 4.02 6.63
C HIS A 48 -4.74 4.49 6.71
N LEU A 49 -4.45 5.79 6.67
CA LEU A 49 -3.10 6.30 6.93
C LEU A 49 -2.61 5.92 8.32
N PHE A 50 -3.46 6.03 9.35
CA PHE A 50 -3.11 5.56 10.70
C PHE A 50 -2.83 4.06 10.72
N MET A 51 -3.63 3.24 10.03
CA MET A 51 -3.41 1.79 9.94
C MET A 51 -2.13 1.43 9.18
N LEU A 52 -1.77 2.18 8.13
CA LEU A 52 -0.54 1.98 7.36
C LEU A 52 0.70 2.33 8.20
N LEU A 53 0.61 3.41 9.00
CA LEU A 53 1.65 3.78 9.95
C LEU A 53 1.81 2.72 11.04
N ASP A 54 0.71 2.29 11.67
CA ASP A 54 0.71 1.26 12.72
C ASP A 54 1.19 -0.11 12.21
N GLY A 55 0.80 -0.46 10.98
CA GLY A 55 1.25 -1.67 10.28
C GLY A 55 2.70 -1.61 9.79
N GLY A 56 3.42 -0.52 10.04
CA GLY A 56 4.83 -0.37 9.71
C GLY A 56 5.11 -0.26 8.21
N LEU A 57 4.12 0.13 7.39
CA LEU A 57 4.33 0.38 5.96
C LEU A 57 4.73 1.83 5.66
N LEU A 58 4.52 2.73 6.61
CA LEU A 58 4.94 4.13 6.51
C LEU A 58 5.99 4.44 7.58
N LYS A 59 6.92 5.34 7.25
CA LYS A 59 7.80 6.00 8.22
C LYS A 59 7.17 7.35 8.57
N GLY A 60 7.04 7.63 9.86
CA GLY A 60 6.34 8.83 10.29
C GLY A 60 5.91 8.81 11.75
N LYS A 61 4.94 9.66 12.08
CA LYS A 61 4.39 9.79 13.43
C LYS A 61 2.89 10.08 13.40
N ASN A 62 2.17 9.48 14.34
CA ASN A 62 0.79 9.83 14.63
C ASN A 62 0.75 11.19 15.34
N MET A 63 0.06 12.17 14.75
CA MET A 63 -0.10 13.54 15.26
C MET A 63 -1.46 13.79 15.90
N GLY A 64 -2.21 12.73 16.22
CA GLY A 64 -3.56 12.77 16.78
C GLY A 64 -4.62 13.03 15.71
N ARG A 65 -4.58 14.19 15.05
CA ARG A 65 -5.54 14.54 13.98
C ARG A 65 -5.08 14.21 12.57
N GLY A 66 -3.80 13.93 12.38
CA GLY A 66 -3.22 13.58 11.10
C GLY A 66 -2.02 12.66 11.26
N VAL A 67 -1.46 12.23 10.14
CA VAL A 67 -0.29 11.37 10.05
C VAL A 67 0.83 12.18 9.42
N MET A 68 1.88 12.43 10.20
CA MET A 68 3.13 12.95 9.68
C MET A 68 3.85 11.80 8.98
N ILE A 69 4.18 11.95 7.70
CA ILE A 69 4.85 10.95 6.87
C ILE A 69 6.19 11.55 6.42
N THR A 70 7.25 10.77 6.57
CA THR A 70 8.56 11.07 5.99
C THR A 70 8.79 10.29 4.71
N ASP A 71 8.30 9.04 4.66
CA ASP A 71 8.56 8.10 3.55
C ASP A 71 7.66 6.85 3.71
N LEU A 72 7.62 5.99 2.70
CA LEU A 72 7.25 4.59 2.90
C LEU A 72 8.35 3.89 3.71
N SER A 73 7.99 2.87 4.48
CA SER A 73 8.99 1.98 5.09
C SER A 73 9.58 1.06 4.02
N TRP A 74 10.70 0.39 4.32
CA TRP A 74 11.23 -0.64 3.42
C TRP A 74 10.19 -1.72 3.12
N ALA A 75 9.46 -2.17 4.15
CA ALA A 75 8.36 -3.12 4.00
C ALA A 75 7.19 -2.52 3.19
N GLY A 76 6.95 -1.21 3.31
CA GLY A 76 6.01 -0.46 2.49
C GLY A 76 6.36 -0.54 1.00
N HIS A 77 7.60 -0.25 0.64
CA HIS A 77 8.09 -0.37 -0.74
C HIS A 77 8.02 -1.81 -1.24
N GLU A 78 8.51 -2.78 -0.47
CA GLU A 78 8.47 -4.20 -0.87
C GLU A 78 7.04 -4.70 -1.13
N PHE A 79 6.09 -4.32 -0.25
CA PHE A 79 4.70 -4.66 -0.46
C PHE A 79 4.15 -3.96 -1.70
N LEU A 80 4.34 -2.64 -1.82
CA LEU A 80 3.86 -1.86 -2.96
C LEU A 80 4.38 -2.41 -4.29
N ASP A 81 5.68 -2.69 -4.40
CA ASP A 81 6.29 -3.24 -5.60
C ASP A 81 5.74 -4.62 -5.95
N SER A 82 5.42 -5.45 -4.95
CA SER A 82 4.80 -6.76 -5.20
C SER A 82 3.40 -6.64 -5.83
N VAL A 83 2.64 -5.59 -5.52
CA VAL A 83 1.25 -5.39 -5.97
C VAL A 83 1.09 -4.22 -6.95
N ARG A 84 2.20 -3.63 -7.44
CA ARG A 84 2.17 -2.43 -8.28
C ARG A 84 1.46 -2.69 -9.60
N ASP A 85 1.84 -3.76 -10.28
CA ASP A 85 1.22 -4.14 -11.55
C ASP A 85 -0.26 -4.49 -11.37
N GLY A 86 -1.12 -3.93 -12.23
CA GLY A 86 -2.57 -4.08 -12.11
C GLY A 86 -3.06 -5.51 -12.34
N GLU A 87 -2.40 -6.27 -13.22
CA GLU A 87 -2.77 -7.66 -13.50
C GLU A 87 -2.28 -8.60 -12.38
N VAL A 88 -1.08 -8.37 -11.86
CA VAL A 88 -0.58 -9.05 -10.65
C VAL A 88 -1.51 -8.78 -9.47
N TRP A 89 -1.92 -7.52 -9.26
CA TRP A 89 -2.85 -7.15 -8.20
C TRP A 89 -4.19 -7.86 -8.33
N LYS A 90 -4.77 -7.85 -9.53
CA LYS A 90 -6.04 -8.54 -9.81
C LYS A 90 -5.95 -10.03 -9.50
N ARG A 91 -4.93 -10.72 -10.01
CA ARG A 91 -4.71 -12.15 -9.75
C ARG A 91 -4.49 -12.45 -8.28
N THR A 92 -3.80 -11.55 -7.57
CA THR A 92 -3.55 -11.66 -6.12
C THR A 92 -4.87 -11.58 -5.35
N LYS A 93 -5.70 -10.56 -5.62
CA LYS A 93 -7.02 -10.43 -5.02
C LYS A 93 -7.91 -11.63 -5.30
N ASP A 94 -7.93 -12.12 -6.53
CA ASP A 94 -8.74 -13.28 -6.92
C ASP A 94 -8.32 -14.54 -6.15
N GLY A 95 -7.02 -14.77 -6.00
CA GLY A 95 -6.48 -15.88 -5.21
C GLY A 95 -6.81 -15.77 -3.73
N ALA A 96 -6.57 -14.60 -3.14
CA ALA A 96 -6.88 -14.31 -1.73
C ALA A 96 -8.38 -14.46 -1.42
N THR A 97 -9.25 -13.98 -2.32
CA THR A 97 -10.71 -14.11 -2.21
C THR A 97 -11.13 -15.57 -2.14
N ARG A 98 -10.60 -16.42 -3.04
CA ARG A 98 -10.89 -17.86 -3.05
C ARG A 98 -10.39 -18.58 -1.80
N ALA A 99 -9.27 -18.14 -1.24
CA ALA A 99 -8.71 -18.69 -0.01
C ALA A 99 -9.38 -18.17 1.28
N GLY A 100 -10.18 -17.10 1.18
CA GLY A 100 -10.83 -16.45 2.33
C GLY A 100 -9.88 -15.67 3.25
N GLY A 101 -8.64 -15.43 2.82
CA GLY A 101 -7.61 -14.76 3.63
C GLY A 101 -7.16 -13.43 3.03
N PHE A 102 -7.21 -12.35 3.82
CA PHE A 102 -6.83 -10.99 3.40
C PHE A 102 -5.87 -10.33 4.38
N THR A 103 -4.83 -11.05 4.80
CA THR A 103 -3.72 -10.44 5.53
C THR A 103 -2.76 -9.79 4.55
N ILE A 104 -2.12 -8.70 4.96
CA ILE A 104 -1.16 -8.00 4.11
C ILE A 104 0.02 -8.89 3.71
N GLY A 105 0.52 -9.70 4.65
CA GLY A 105 1.60 -10.66 4.39
C GLY A 105 1.20 -11.68 3.33
N LEU A 106 0.00 -12.28 3.45
CA LEU A 106 -0.48 -13.26 2.47
C LEU A 106 -0.65 -12.64 1.07
N LEU A 107 -1.16 -11.41 1.00
CA LEU A 107 -1.31 -10.69 -0.27
C LEU A 107 0.06 -10.42 -0.90
N GLY A 108 1.03 -9.95 -0.11
CA GLY A 108 2.40 -9.75 -0.57
C GLY A 108 3.07 -11.04 -1.04
N ASP A 109 2.95 -12.13 -0.27
CA ASP A 109 3.53 -13.43 -0.61
C ASP A 109 2.93 -13.99 -1.90
N LEU A 110 1.61 -13.92 -2.06
CA LEU A 110 0.93 -14.37 -3.26
C LEU A 110 1.32 -13.52 -4.48
N ALA A 111 1.42 -12.21 -4.33
CA ALA A 111 1.84 -11.31 -5.40
C ALA A 111 3.30 -11.57 -5.82
N LYS A 112 4.22 -11.76 -4.85
CA LYS A 112 5.60 -12.17 -5.09
C LYS A 112 5.68 -13.53 -5.82
N ALA A 113 4.83 -14.49 -5.46
CA ALA A 113 4.77 -15.78 -6.14
C ALA A 113 4.29 -15.65 -7.61
N ILE A 114 3.30 -14.79 -7.86
CA ILE A 114 2.83 -14.46 -9.21
C ILE A 114 3.95 -13.83 -10.04
N LEU A 115 4.64 -12.83 -9.49
CA LEU A 115 5.78 -12.15 -10.13
C LEU A 115 6.91 -13.12 -10.45
N LYS A 116 7.23 -14.04 -9.53
CA LYS A 116 8.23 -15.09 -9.77
C LYS A 116 7.87 -15.93 -11.00
N GLY A 117 6.59 -16.26 -11.17
CA GLY A 117 6.10 -16.94 -12.38
C GLY A 117 6.32 -16.13 -13.66
N GLU A 118 6.14 -14.81 -13.62
CA GLU A 118 6.42 -13.94 -14.78
C GLU A 118 7.92 -13.83 -15.05
N ILE A 119 8.77 -13.73 -14.02
CA ILE A 119 10.23 -13.72 -14.16
C ILE A 119 10.73 -14.97 -14.89
N VAL A 120 10.21 -16.15 -14.53
CA VAL A 120 10.55 -17.41 -15.21
C VAL A 120 10.18 -17.35 -16.69
N LYS A 121 9.00 -16.81 -17.04
CA LYS A 121 8.58 -16.67 -18.44
C LYS A 121 9.48 -15.71 -19.23
N HIS A 122 9.95 -14.63 -18.61
CA HIS A 122 10.77 -13.62 -19.27
C HIS A 122 12.25 -13.98 -19.36
N THR A 123 12.78 -14.72 -18.39
CA THR A 123 14.23 -14.99 -18.27
C THR A 123 14.61 -16.44 -18.54
N GLY A 124 13.66 -17.37 -18.44
CA GLY A 124 13.93 -18.82 -18.45
C GLY A 124 14.64 -19.33 -17.20
N LEU A 125 14.84 -18.48 -16.18
CA LEU A 125 15.51 -18.84 -14.92
C LEU A 125 14.48 -19.16 -13.81
N PRO A 126 14.75 -20.17 -12.95
CA PRO A 126 13.84 -20.63 -11.90
C PRO A 126 13.72 -19.71 -10.68
#